data_AF-A0A8C5SG38-F1
#
_entry.id   AF-A0A8C5SG38-F1
#
_cell.length_a   1.000
_cell.length_b   1.000
_cell.length_c   1.000
_cell.angle_alpha   90.00
_cell.angle_beta   90.00
_cell.angle_gamma   90.00
#
_symmetry.space_group_name_H-M   'P 1'
#
loop_
_entity.id
_entity.type
_entity.pdbx_description
1 polymer ?
#
loop_
_entity_poly.entity_id
_entity_poly.type
_entity_poly.pdbx_seq_one_letter_code
_entity_poly.pdbx_strand_id
1 'polypeptide(L)'
;MLLETLLLLTATKPGRLLVREKGTYFVLRELHRWEEDRGVRAACEKLIQVLIGDEPEAGMENLLEVKVPTEVEQQLQRLDQQEEEEALLGRLV
;
A
#
# COMPACT_ATOMS: atom_id res chain seq x y z
N MET A 1 11.10 0.24 8.21
CA MET A 1 11.90 1.28 7.52
C MET A 1 12.19 0.98 6.04
N LEU A 2 12.54 -0.25 5.62
CA LEU A 2 12.87 -0.53 4.21
C LEU A 2 11.63 -0.62 3.29
N LEU A 3 10.56 -1.29 3.75
CA LEU A 3 9.33 -1.44 2.97
C LEU A 3 8.65 -0.09 2.72
N GLU A 4 8.66 0.77 3.72
CA GLU A 4 8.14 2.14 3.69
C GLU A 4 8.98 3.02 2.75
N THR A 5 10.29 2.77 2.68
CA THR A 5 11.17 3.44 1.69
C THR A 5 10.81 3.01 0.27
N LEU A 6 10.56 1.71 0.04
CA LEU A 6 10.10 1.23 -1.25
C LEU A 6 8.72 1.78 -1.61
N LEU A 7 7.82 1.89 -0.63
CA LEU A 7 6.51 2.50 -0.79
C LEU A 7 6.60 3.98 -1.17
N LEU A 8 7.54 4.73 -0.56
CA LEU A 8 7.79 6.11 -0.93
C LEU A 8 8.37 6.21 -2.35
N LEU A 9 9.29 5.30 -2.72
CA LEU A 9 9.84 5.25 -4.07
C LEU A 9 8.74 5.02 -5.12
N THR A 10 7.75 4.18 -4.82
CA THR A 10 6.61 3.88 -5.70
C THR A 10 5.52 4.96 -5.72
N ALA A 11 5.71 6.10 -5.04
CA ALA A 11 4.81 7.24 -5.14
C ALA A 11 4.70 7.80 -6.57
N THR A 12 5.77 7.69 -7.35
CA THR A 12 5.83 8.19 -8.74
C THR A 12 5.80 7.06 -9.75
N LYS A 13 5.28 7.36 -10.96
CA LYS A 13 5.27 6.41 -12.08
C LYS A 13 6.63 5.81 -12.41
N PRO A 14 7.73 6.58 -12.56
CA PRO A 14 9.04 6.00 -12.82
C PRO A 14 9.51 5.06 -11.71
N GLY A 15 9.22 5.40 -10.44
CA GLY A 15 9.52 4.54 -9.30
C GLY A 15 8.74 3.23 -9.31
N ARG A 16 7.44 3.27 -9.60
CA ARG A 16 6.62 2.05 -9.76
C ARG A 16 7.15 1.14 -10.86
N LEU A 17 7.42 1.70 -12.04
CA LEU A 17 7.95 0.93 -13.18
C LEU A 17 9.28 0.27 -12.82
N LEU A 18 10.23 1.03 -12.25
CA LEU A 18 11.51 0.50 -11.82
C LEU A 18 11.36 -0.67 -10.84
N VAL A 19 10.52 -0.53 -9.82
CA VAL A 19 10.33 -1.56 -8.79
C VAL A 19 9.63 -2.80 -9.37
N ARG A 20 8.66 -2.62 -10.29
CA ARG A 20 8.00 -3.72 -11.02
C ARG A 20 8.98 -4.49 -11.91
N GLU A 21 9.81 -3.79 -12.68
CA GLU A 21 10.82 -4.38 -13.58
C GLU A 21 11.84 -5.26 -12.85
N LYS A 22 12.13 -4.95 -11.57
CA LYS A 22 13.02 -5.77 -10.73
C LYS A 22 12.37 -7.02 -10.15
N GLY A 23 11.10 -7.30 -10.46
CA GLY A 23 10.40 -8.48 -9.95
C GLY A 23 10.09 -8.41 -8.46
N THR A 24 10.07 -7.20 -7.88
CA THR A 24 9.92 -6.98 -6.43
C THR A 24 8.62 -7.58 -5.88
N TYR A 25 7.55 -7.58 -6.68
CA TYR A 25 6.27 -8.21 -6.34
C TYR A 25 6.43 -9.69 -5.94
N PHE A 26 7.24 -10.46 -6.67
CA PHE A 26 7.42 -11.88 -6.38
C PHE A 26 8.06 -12.09 -5.01
N VAL A 27 9.06 -11.29 -4.67
CA VAL A 27 9.73 -11.35 -3.36
C VAL A 27 8.78 -10.92 -2.25
N LEU A 28 8.05 -9.81 -2.44
CA LEU A 28 7.12 -9.28 -1.44
C LEU A 28 5.96 -10.21 -1.17
N ARG A 29 5.43 -10.90 -2.18
CA ARG A 29 4.32 -11.85 -2.01
C ARG A 29 4.73 -13.04 -1.14
N GLU A 30 5.94 -13.56 -1.34
CA GLU A 30 6.45 -14.67 -0.52
C GLU A 30 6.76 -14.19 0.91
N LEU A 31 7.34 -13.00 1.07
CA LEU A 31 7.56 -12.37 2.39
C LEU A 31 6.23 -12.19 3.12
N HIS A 32 5.23 -11.58 2.49
CA HIS A 32 3.90 -11.37 3.05
C HIS A 32 3.26 -12.68 3.55
N ARG A 33 3.44 -13.79 2.82
CA ARG A 33 2.87 -15.10 3.20
C ARG A 33 3.47 -15.66 4.48
N TRP A 34 4.75 -15.41 4.74
CA TRP A 34 5.48 -15.99 5.88
C TRP A 34 5.66 -15.03 7.05
N GLU A 35 5.36 -13.74 6.85
CA GLU A 35 5.61 -12.71 7.84
C GLU A 35 4.58 -12.75 8.99
N GLU A 36 5.09 -12.94 10.20
CA GLU A 36 4.28 -13.01 11.42
C GLU A 36 4.01 -11.62 11.98
N ASP A 37 4.95 -10.68 11.83
CA ASP A 37 4.77 -9.32 12.31
C ASP A 37 3.65 -8.62 11.52
N ARG A 38 2.58 -8.23 12.22
CA ARG A 38 1.41 -7.59 11.59
C ARG A 38 1.76 -6.28 10.90
N GLY A 39 2.70 -5.50 11.45
CA GLY A 39 3.11 -4.23 10.88
C GLY A 39 3.90 -4.42 9.57
N VAL A 40 4.83 -5.37 9.56
CA VAL A 40 5.59 -5.72 8.35
C VAL A 40 4.65 -6.30 7.28
N ARG A 41 3.72 -7.18 7.67
CA ARG A 41 2.72 -7.75 6.77
C ARG A 41 1.84 -6.68 6.14
N ALA A 42 1.34 -5.73 6.93
CA ALA A 42 0.55 -4.60 6.43
C ALA A 42 1.36 -3.70 5.48
N ALA A 43 2.65 -3.46 5.76
CA ALA A 43 3.53 -2.71 4.87
C ALA A 43 3.77 -3.44 3.53
N CYS A 44 3.96 -4.76 3.58
CA CYS A 44 4.05 -5.59 2.38
C CYS A 44 2.78 -5.52 1.55
N GLU A 45 1.60 -5.64 2.19
CA GLU A 45 0.31 -5.57 1.53
C GLU A 45 0.12 -4.23 0.80
N LYS A 46 0.37 -3.11 1.47
CA LYS A 46 0.31 -1.76 0.86
C LYS A 46 1.21 -1.64 -0.37
N LEU A 47 2.45 -2.12 -0.27
CA LEU A 47 3.38 -2.07 -1.39
C LEU A 47 2.96 -3.00 -2.53
N ILE A 48 2.46 -4.20 -2.23
CA ILE A 48 1.90 -5.12 -3.22
C ILE A 48 0.74 -4.46 -3.97
N GLN A 49 -0.20 -3.82 -3.27
CA GLN A 49 -1.34 -3.14 -3.87
C GLN A 49 -0.89 -2.06 -4.87
N VAL A 50 0.11 -1.25 -4.51
CA VAL A 50 0.70 -0.26 -5.43
C VAL A 50 1.36 -0.92 -6.65
N LEU A 51 2.02 -2.06 -6.48
CA LEU A 51 2.72 -2.74 -7.58
C LEU A 51 1.77 -3.46 -8.55
N ILE A 52 0.62 -3.95 -8.08
CA ILE A 52 -0.35 -4.63 -8.94
C ILE A 52 -1.42 -3.69 -9.52
N GLY A 53 -1.61 -2.52 -8.91
CA GLY A 53 -2.58 -1.53 -9.36
C GLY A 53 -2.24 -0.91 -10.72
N ASP A 54 -3.28 -0.50 -11.43
CA ASP A 54 -3.14 0.21 -12.70
C ASP A 54 -2.45 1.57 -12.52
N GLU A 55 -1.84 2.04 -13.60
CA GLU A 55 -1.14 3.31 -13.58
C GLU A 55 -2.14 4.47 -13.63
N PRO A 56 -2.01 5.50 -12.77
CA PRO A 56 -2.92 6.65 -12.79
C PRO A 56 -2.92 7.40 -14.13
N GLU A 57 -3.99 8.17 -14.33
CA GLU A 57 -4.14 9.07 -15.48
C GLU A 57 -3.02 10.13 -15.55
N ALA A 58 -2.83 10.70 -16.74
CA ALA A 58 -1.83 11.75 -16.94
C ALA A 58 -2.16 12.98 -16.08
N GLY A 59 -1.16 13.48 -15.34
CA GLY A 59 -1.34 14.54 -14.34
C GLY A 59 -1.64 14.04 -12.93
N MET A 60 -1.78 12.72 -12.72
CA MET A 60 -1.98 12.07 -11.41
C MET A 60 -0.85 11.07 -11.09
N GLU A 61 0.31 11.18 -11.75
CA GLU A 61 1.36 10.16 -11.65
C GLU A 61 2.07 10.14 -10.30
N ASN A 62 2.10 11.26 -9.58
CA ASN A 62 2.67 11.37 -8.24
C ASN A 62 1.58 11.28 -7.17
N LEU A 63 1.47 10.12 -6.55
CA LEU A 63 0.44 9.80 -5.55
C LEU A 63 0.49 10.70 -4.30
N LEU A 64 1.61 11.40 -4.06
CA LEU A 64 1.75 12.33 -2.93
C LEU A 64 1.19 13.73 -3.23
N GLU A 65 0.97 14.06 -4.50
CA GLU A 65 0.51 15.39 -4.94
C GLU A 65 -0.94 15.37 -5.43
N VAL A 66 -1.55 14.18 -5.53
CA VAL A 66 -2.94 14.02 -5.97
C VAL A 66 -3.88 14.64 -4.93
N LYS A 67 -4.77 15.53 -5.40
CA LYS A 67 -5.89 16.01 -4.59
C LYS A 67 -6.98 14.96 -4.54
N VAL A 68 -7.18 14.38 -3.36
CA VAL A 68 -8.26 13.43 -3.11
C VAL A 68 -9.56 14.22 -2.90
N PRO A 69 -10.66 13.88 -3.61
CA PRO A 69 -11.97 14.47 -3.34
C PRO A 69 -12.43 14.17 -1.91
N THR A 70 -13.11 15.13 -1.27
CA THR A 70 -13.57 15.02 0.13
C THR A 70 -14.41 13.77 0.39
N GLU A 71 -15.25 13.37 -0.56
CA GLU A 71 -16.11 12.19 -0.44
C GLU A 71 -15.28 10.90 -0.36
N VAL A 72 -14.21 10.81 -1.15
CA VAL A 72 -13.29 9.67 -1.18
C VAL A 72 -12.48 9.63 0.10
N GLU A 73 -12.00 10.78 0.58
CA GLU A 73 -11.27 10.89 1.84
C GLU A 73 -12.12 10.41 3.03
N GLN A 74 -13.40 10.81 3.09
CA GLN A 74 -14.34 10.34 4.12
C GLN A 74 -14.68 8.85 4.00
N GLN A 75 -14.64 8.28 2.81
CA GLN A 75 -14.82 6.83 2.62
C GLN A 75 -13.60 6.06 3.12
N LEU A 76 -12.39 6.51 2.78
CA LEU A 76 -11.14 5.90 3.23
C LEU A 76 -11.03 5.94 4.76
N GLN A 77 -11.31 7.08 5.39
CA GLN A 77 -11.30 7.20 6.86
C GLN A 77 -12.27 6.23 7.55
N ARG A 78 -13.44 5.96 6.94
CA ARG A 78 -14.40 4.99 7.48
C ARG A 78 -13.90 3.55 7.35
N LEU A 79 -13.24 3.21 6.25
CA LEU A 79 -12.64 1.89 6.04
C LEU A 79 -11.50 1.65 7.03
N ASP A 80 -10.61 2.63 7.22
CA ASP A 80 -9.51 2.55 8.18
C ASP A 80 -10.03 2.33 9.61
N GLN A 81 -11.09 3.04 10.01
CA GLN A 81 -11.73 2.86 11.32
C GLN A 81 -12.33 1.46 11.49
N GLN A 82 -12.97 0.93 10.44
CA GLN A 82 -13.53 -0.42 10.46
C GLN A 82 -12.44 -1.49 10.59
N GLU A 83 -11.33 -1.35 9.86
CA GLU A 83 -10.18 -2.26 9.96
C GLU A 83 -9.55 -2.21 11.35
N GLU A 84 -9.39 -1.02 11.95
CA GLU A 84 -8.90 -0.87 13.32
C GLU A 84 -9.83 -1.54 14.35
N GLU A 85 -11.14 -1.36 14.18
CA GLU A 85 -12.15 -1.92 15.07
C GLU A 85 -12.20 -3.46 14.97
N GLU A 86 -12.15 -4.02 13.75
CA GLU A 86 -12.02 -5.46 13.52
C GLU A 86 -10.70 -6.02 14.10
N ALA A 87 -9.59 -5.31 13.94
CA ALA A 87 -8.31 -5.71 14.49
C ALA A 87 -8.30 -5.72 16.03
N LEU A 88 -9.07 -4.83 16.67
CA LEU A 88 -9.27 -4.81 18.13
C LEU A 88 -10.20 -5.93 18.59
N LEU A 89 -11.32 -6.15 17.91
CA LEU A 89 -12.26 -7.24 18.21
C LEU A 89 -11.60 -8.61 18.08
N GLY A 90 -10.81 -8.83 17.02
CA GLY A 90 -10.03 -10.05 16.82
C GLY A 90 -8.86 -10.25 17.79
N ARG A 91 -8.59 -9.31 18.69
CA ARG A 91 -7.63 -9.47 19.81
C ARG A 91 -8.32 -9.82 21.14
N LEU A 92 -9.65 -9.69 21.22
CA LEU A 92 -10.46 -9.92 22.42
C LEU A 92 -11.10 -11.32 22.46
N VAL A 93 -10.92 -12.14 21.41
CA VAL A 93 -11.38 -13.53 21.27
C VAL A 93 -10.18 -14.44 21.07
#